data_AF-A0A3D0QGE2-F1
#
_entry.id   AF-A0A3D0QGE2-F1
#
_cell.length_a   1.000
_cell.length_b   1.000
_cell.length_c   1.000
_cell.angle_alpha   90.00
_cell.angle_beta   90.00
_cell.angle_gamma   90.00
#
_symmetry.space_group_name_H-M   'P 1'
#
loop_
_entity.id
_entity.type
_entity.pdbx_description
1 polymer ?
#
loop_
_entity_poly.entity_id
_entity_poly.type
_entity_poly.pdbx_seq_one_letter_code
_entity_poly.pdbx_strand_id
1 'polypeptide(L)' 'AIGDKSEFKKGEEGEIIVTFATAGRLGAQSKTVTVQSNDPKHPTVVLSFTCEILVNGENAKEAK' A
#
# COMPACT_ATOMS: atom_id res chain seq x y z
N ALA A 1 -3.99 8.89 -7.85
CA ALA A 1 -4.31 7.51 -8.28
C ALA A 1 -3.13 6.63 -7.89
N ILE A 2 -3.37 5.36 -7.58
CA ILE A 2 -2.31 4.40 -7.25
C ILE A 2 -1.93 3.72 -8.57
N GLY A 3 -0.93 4.26 -9.27
CA GLY A 3 -0.49 3.81 -10.60
C GLY A 3 -0.50 4.91 -11.67
N ASP A 4 0.15 4.62 -12.79
CA ASP A 4 0.42 5.59 -13.88
C ASP A 4 -0.77 5.84 -14.81
N LYS A 5 -1.73 4.91 -14.86
CA LYS A 5 -2.95 5.01 -15.69
C LYS A 5 -4.10 4.19 -15.11
N SER A 6 -5.33 4.52 -15.52
CA SER A 6 -6.57 3.87 -15.08
C SER A 6 -7.31 3.13 -16.20
N GLU A 7 -6.78 3.13 -17.42
CA GLU A 7 -7.37 2.46 -18.57
C GLU A 7 -6.37 1.48 -19.18
N PHE A 8 -6.87 0.30 -19.54
CA PHE A 8 -6.06 -0.81 -20.02
C PHE A 8 -6.78 -1.47 -21.20
N LYS A 9 -6.02 -1.82 -22.24
CA LYS A 9 -6.49 -2.66 -23.33
C LYS A 9 -6.63 -4.10 -22.86
N LYS A 10 -7.39 -4.89 -23.61
CA LYS A 10 -7.53 -6.32 -23.35
C LYS A 10 -6.16 -7.01 -23.37
N GLY A 11 -5.80 -7.65 -22.26
CA GLY A 11 -4.53 -8.37 -22.10
C GLY A 11 -3.33 -7.46 -21.78
N GLU A 12 -3.56 -6.17 -21.56
CA GLU A 12 -2.52 -5.24 -21.11
C GLU A 12 -2.27 -5.39 -19.61
N GLU A 13 -1.01 -5.33 -19.21
CA GLU A 13 -0.58 -5.39 -17.82
C GLU A 13 -0.22 -3.98 -17.30
N GLY A 14 -0.22 -3.83 -15.99
CA GLY A 14 0.12 -2.58 -15.31
C GLY A 14 0.59 -2.80 -13.88
N GLU A 15 1.22 -1.78 -13.33
CA GLU A 15 1.73 -1.79 -11.96
C GLU A 15 0.92 -0.89 -11.04
N ILE A 16 0.76 -1.32 -9.79
CA ILE A 16 0.11 -0.56 -8.72
C ILE A 16 1.20 -0.13 -7.74
N ILE A 17 1.65 1.11 -7.86
CA ILE A 17 2.71 1.68 -7.01
C ILE A 17 2.09 2.43 -5.83
N VAL A 18 2.41 1.99 -4.60
CA VAL A 18 1.88 2.56 -3.36
C VAL A 18 3.02 3.09 -2.51
N THR A 19 2.88 4.30 -1.96
CA THR A 19 3.78 4.82 -0.92
C THR A 19 3.12 4.70 0.45
N PHE A 20 3.78 4.02 1.37
CA PHE A 20 3.32 3.86 2.75
C PHE A 20 4.16 4.70 3.71
N ALA A 21 3.58 5.78 4.24
CA ALA A 21 4.23 6.62 5.24
C ALA A 21 4.32 5.89 6.60
N THR A 22 5.53 5.70 7.10
CA THR A 22 5.81 5.02 8.37
C THR A 22 5.99 5.97 9.56
N ALA A 23 6.08 7.28 9.32
CA ALA A 23 6.29 8.28 10.37
C ALA A 23 5.22 8.19 11.46
N GLY A 24 5.66 8.16 12.72
CA GLY A 24 4.79 8.05 13.90
C GLY A 24 4.12 6.68 14.09
N ARG A 25 4.51 5.66 13.32
CA ARG A 25 3.97 4.29 13.45
C ARG A 25 5.06 3.35 13.98
N LEU A 26 4.64 2.34 14.73
CA LEU A 26 5.52 1.34 15.35
C LEU A 26 4.82 -0.02 15.40
N GLY A 27 5.61 -1.09 15.29
CA GLY A 27 5.13 -2.46 15.44
C GLY A 27 4.37 -2.98 14.21
N ALA A 28 3.67 -4.09 14.39
CA ALA A 28 2.93 -4.78 13.35
C ALA A 28 1.86 -3.89 12.69
N GLN A 29 1.93 -3.80 11.36
CA GLN A 29 0.96 -3.12 10.52
C GLN A 29 0.29 -4.13 9.60
N SER A 30 -1.01 -3.98 9.42
CA SER A 30 -1.79 -4.65 8.39
C SER A 30 -2.61 -3.59 7.67
N LYS A 31 -2.49 -3.53 6.34
CA LYS A 31 -3.09 -2.52 5.49
C LYS A 31 -3.63 -3.14 4.22
N THR A 32 -4.59 -2.45 3.62
CA THR A 32 -5.28 -2.90 2.42
C THR A 32 -5.29 -1.82 1.36
N VAL A 33 -5.20 -2.25 0.10
CA VAL A 33 -5.40 -1.45 -1.09
C VAL A 33 -6.62 -2.03 -1.80
N THR A 34 -7.68 -1.22 -1.89
CA THR A 34 -8.90 -1.61 -2.59
C THR A 34 -8.83 -1.11 -4.03
N VAL A 35 -8.86 -2.05 -4.97
CA VAL A 35 -8.90 -1.78 -6.40
C VAL A 35 -10.33 -1.94 -6.87
N GLN A 36 -10.92 -0.87 -7.40
CA GLN A 36 -12.22 -0.89 -8.06
C GLN A 36 -12.01 -0.80 -9.57
N SER A 37 -12.64 -1.70 -10.31
CA SER A 37 -12.50 -1.78 -11.76
C SER A 37 -13.85 -2.04 -12.43
N ASN A 38 -13.86 -1.94 -13.77
CA ASN A 38 -14.99 -2.31 -14.60
C ASN A 38 -15.01 -3.81 -14.98
N ASP A 39 -14.23 -4.66 -14.32
CA ASP A 39 -14.30 -6.11 -14.53
C ASP A 39 -15.67 -6.63 -14.01
N PRO A 40 -16.52 -7.22 -14.87
CA PRO A 40 -17.83 -7.70 -14.46
C PRO A 40 -17.79 -8.89 -13.51
N LYS A 41 -16.68 -9.64 -13.48
CA LYS A 41 -16.50 -10.80 -12.59
C LYS A 41 -15.87 -10.39 -11.26
N HIS A 42 -14.91 -9.47 -11.30
CA HIS A 42 -14.15 -9.01 -10.14
C HIS A 42 -14.12 -7.48 -10.07
N PRO A 43 -15.28 -6.81 -9.87
CA PRO A 43 -15.35 -5.34 -9.87
C PRO A 43 -14.61 -4.71 -8.69
N THR A 44 -14.28 -5.50 -7.67
CA THR A 44 -13.48 -5.08 -6.53
C THR A 44 -12.50 -6.17 -6.15
N VAL A 45 -11.22 -5.80 -6.05
CA VAL A 45 -10.14 -6.65 -5.58
C VAL A 45 -9.49 -5.98 -4.37
N VAL A 46 -9.26 -6.74 -3.30
CA VAL A 46 -8.58 -6.24 -2.09
C VAL A 46 -7.19 -6.86 -2.02
N LEU A 47 -6.17 -6.01 -2.07
CA LEU A 47 -4.77 -6.40 -1.91
C LEU A 47 -4.33 -6.06 -0.48
N SER A 48 -3.91 -7.05 0.29
CA SER A 48 -3.48 -6.87 1.67
C SER A 48 -1.97 -6.98 1.79
N PHE A 49 -1.36 -6.15 2.63
CA PHE A 49 0.04 -6.26 2.99
C PHE A 49 0.25 -6.08 4.49
N THR A 50 1.29 -6.71 5.00
CA THR A 50 1.73 -6.57 6.38
C THR A 50 3.19 -6.11 6.44
N CYS A 51 3.54 -5.38 7.49
CA CYS A 51 4.93 -5.03 7.77
C CYS A 51 5.15 -4.83 9.27
N GLU A 52 6.39 -4.95 9.71
CA GLU A 52 6.81 -4.60 11.07
C GLU A 52 7.61 -3.30 10.99
N ILE A 53 7.15 -2.25 11.66
CA ILE A 53 7.91 -1.00 11.74
C ILE A 53 8.79 -1.06 12.97
N LEU A 54 10.10 -0.91 12.80
CA LEU A 54 11.09 -0.91 13.87
C LEU A 54 11.49 0.53 14.23
N VAL A 55 11.70 0.82 15.52
CA VAL A 55 12.45 2.02 15.93
C VAL A 55 13.93 1.69 15.77
N ASN A 56 14.62 2.37 14.84
CA ASN A 56 16.09 2.35 14.89
C ASN A 56 16.52 3.19 16.11
N GLY A 57 17.34 2.61 16.99
CA GLY A 57 17.64 3.12 18.33
C GLY A 57 18.42 4.44 18.41
N GLU A 58 18.54 5.22 17.34
CA GLU A 58 19.32 6.47 17.32
C GLU A 58 18.49 7.73 17.67
N ASN A 59 17.15 7.68 17.61
CA ASN A 59 16.30 8.85 17.88
C ASN A 59 15.46 8.76 19.18
N ALA A 60 15.69 7.76 20.03
CA ALA A 60 14.93 7.59 21.28
C ALA A 60 15.55 8.31 22.51
N LYS A 61 16.65 9.06 22.34
CA LYS A 61 17.38 9.71 23.45
C LYS A 61 17.10 11.20 23.68
N GLU A 62 16.29 11.87 22.86
CA GLU A 62 16.00 13.31 23.04
C GLU A 62 14.68 13.62 23.76
N ALA A 63 14.02 12.61 24.33
CA ALA A 63 12.86 12.82 25.20
C ALA A 63 13.17 12.39 26.64
N LYS A 64 14.12 13.06 27.29
CA LYS A 64 14.18 13.10 28.76
C LYS A 64 14.96 14.31 29.27
#